data_AF-A0A955BGT7-F1
#
_entry.id   AF-A0A955BGT7-F1
#
_cell.length_a   1.000
_cell.length_b   1.000
_cell.length_c   1.000
_cell.angle_alpha   90.00
_cell.angle_beta   90.00
_cell.angle_gamma   90.00
#
_symmetry.space_group_name_H-M   'P 1'
#
loop_
_entity.id
_entity.type
_entity.pdbx_description
1 polymer ?
#
loop_
_entity_poly.entity_id
_entity_poly.type
_entity_poly.pdbx_seq_one_letter_code
_entity_poly.pdbx_strand_id
1 'polypeptide(L)'
;GFRDFVTEDRWHGMLGQTAVLNHAMRHENSFPLMQIVEGRERAGFYNEGCDYETIADRCRAPLFLNFDDMAFNDAMRRYLSERFPTPCIYERRVHERVDSGRRSVATGEDGETTTTEPHATNATRPEPECRQGTILRFPPVIMKDRGQMGEFLNSQGLCGEGVEVGVASGVFSERLLKTWKGRRLHCVDPWSAVDDDPNYIDRLNVSQETHDRNHAEAVRRLSAFADRYAIHRVASREAAATFADSSLDFVYLDARHYAAAVREDLELWAPKIRGGGFLAGHDYLDGILPSGHFQVKSTVDQWAGRHGLHVACSGEHVWRSWFVKLP
;
A
#
# COMPACT_ATOMS: atom_id res chain seq x y z
N GLY A 1 -12.84 -26.78 9.41
CA GLY A 1 -12.50 -26.73 7.97
C GLY A 1 -11.60 -25.55 7.76
N PHE A 2 -10.45 -25.74 7.14
CA PHE A 2 -9.53 -24.65 6.78
C PHE A 2 -10.31 -23.62 5.96
N ARG A 3 -10.33 -22.36 6.42
CA ARG A 3 -10.84 -21.25 5.62
C ARG A 3 -9.68 -20.73 4.79
N ASP A 4 -9.89 -20.72 3.48
CA ASP A 4 -8.93 -20.29 2.47
C ASP A 4 -8.49 -18.84 2.71
N PHE A 5 -7.19 -18.60 2.72
CA PHE A 5 -6.60 -17.27 2.65
C PHE A 5 -6.35 -16.97 1.18
N VAL A 6 -7.14 -16.08 0.58
CA VAL A 6 -6.95 -15.64 -0.81
C VAL A 6 -6.30 -14.27 -0.78
N THR A 7 -5.05 -14.22 -1.22
CA THR A 7 -4.31 -13.00 -1.50
C THR A 7 -4.40 -12.73 -2.99
N GLU A 8 -4.64 -11.47 -3.38
CA GLU A 8 -4.64 -11.08 -4.80
C GLU A 8 -3.21 -10.87 -5.33
N ASP A 9 -2.22 -10.80 -4.43
CA ASP A 9 -0.80 -10.95 -4.70
C ASP A 9 -0.40 -12.42 -4.51
N ARG A 10 -0.03 -13.10 -5.61
CA ARG A 10 0.36 -14.52 -5.60
C ARG A 10 1.55 -14.85 -4.68
N TRP A 11 2.26 -13.84 -4.17
CA TRP A 11 3.40 -14.00 -3.27
C TRP A 11 3.06 -13.74 -1.80
N HIS A 12 1.97 -13.02 -1.53
CA HIS A 12 1.48 -12.87 -0.18
C HIS A 12 0.70 -14.13 0.19
N GLY A 13 0.95 -14.72 1.35
CA GLY A 13 0.48 -16.08 1.67
C GLY A 13 1.56 -17.16 1.51
N MET A 14 2.72 -16.87 0.91
CA MET A 14 3.95 -17.70 1.05
C MET A 14 4.68 -17.47 2.37
N LEU A 15 4.21 -16.50 3.17
CA LEU A 15 4.82 -16.04 4.41
C LEU A 15 4.23 -16.68 5.68
N GLY A 16 3.89 -17.96 5.60
CA GLY A 16 3.38 -18.75 6.71
C GLY A 16 3.88 -20.19 6.59
N GLN A 17 4.11 -20.86 7.72
CA GLN A 17 4.72 -22.20 7.84
C GLN A 17 4.10 -23.31 6.97
N THR A 18 2.98 -23.06 6.28
CA THR A 18 2.29 -24.02 5.41
C THR A 18 1.70 -23.36 4.16
N ALA A 19 2.52 -22.65 3.40
CA ALA A 19 2.10 -22.13 2.11
C ALA A 19 2.48 -23.07 0.95
N VAL A 20 1.66 -24.09 0.73
CA VAL A 20 1.57 -24.72 -0.59
C VAL A 20 0.22 -24.34 -1.16
N LEU A 21 0.15 -23.26 -1.95
CA LEU A 21 -1.02 -22.96 -2.76
C LEU A 21 -0.67 -22.81 -4.24
N ASN A 22 -0.41 -23.96 -4.83
CA ASN A 22 -1.06 -24.50 -6.03
C ASN A 22 -1.29 -23.55 -7.21
N HIS A 23 -0.38 -23.62 -8.19
CA HIS A 23 -0.52 -23.11 -9.56
C HIS A 23 -1.75 -23.68 -10.31
N ALA A 24 -2.39 -24.75 -9.81
CA ALA A 24 -3.41 -25.51 -10.54
C ALA A 24 -4.88 -25.09 -10.34
N MET A 25 -5.22 -24.16 -9.43
CA MET A 25 -6.64 -23.92 -9.10
C MET A 25 -7.41 -22.98 -10.05
N ARG A 26 -6.87 -22.65 -11.23
CA ARG A 26 -7.46 -21.62 -12.10
C ARG A 26 -8.28 -22.13 -13.29
N HIS A 27 -8.23 -23.40 -13.66
CA HIS A 27 -8.92 -23.87 -14.86
C HIS A 27 -9.78 -25.12 -14.59
N GLU A 28 -11.10 -24.89 -14.67
CA GLU A 28 -12.18 -25.85 -14.90
C GLU A 28 -12.59 -26.78 -13.73
N ASN A 29 -13.91 -26.95 -13.60
CA ASN A 29 -14.65 -27.70 -12.57
C ASN A 29 -14.42 -29.23 -12.58
N SER A 30 -13.24 -29.68 -12.98
CA SER A 30 -12.89 -31.10 -13.08
C SER A 30 -11.39 -31.28 -13.25
N PHE A 31 -10.63 -31.16 -12.16
CA PHE A 31 -9.29 -31.74 -12.11
C PHE A 31 -9.12 -32.52 -10.81
N PRO A 32 -8.79 -33.82 -10.87
CA PRO A 32 -8.48 -34.59 -9.68
C PRO A 32 -7.23 -33.99 -9.02
N LEU A 33 -7.26 -33.84 -7.70
CA LEU A 33 -6.08 -33.55 -6.89
C LEU A 33 -5.01 -34.60 -7.21
N MET A 34 -4.00 -34.21 -8.01
CA MET A 34 -2.85 -35.06 -8.27
C MET A 34 -1.83 -34.84 -7.15
N GLN A 35 -1.56 -35.90 -6.40
CA GLN A 35 -0.45 -35.95 -5.47
C GLN A 35 0.84 -35.81 -6.28
N ILE A 36 1.56 -34.71 -6.11
CA ILE A 36 2.86 -34.51 -6.77
C ILE A 36 3.81 -35.54 -6.13
N VAL A 37 4.12 -36.61 -6.87
CA VAL A 37 5.04 -37.66 -6.44
C VAL A 37 6.41 -37.02 -6.22
N GLU A 38 7.10 -37.41 -5.15
CA GLU A 38 8.44 -36.93 -4.80
C GLU A 38 9.44 -37.19 -5.96
N GLY A 39 9.57 -36.23 -6.86
CA GLY A 39 10.48 -36.36 -8.00
C GLY A 39 10.59 -35.07 -8.81
N ARG A 40 11.84 -34.57 -8.92
CA ARG A 40 12.48 -33.72 -9.96
C ARG A 40 11.75 -32.51 -10.58
N GLU A 41 10.47 -32.30 -10.35
CA GLU A 41 9.65 -31.22 -10.92
C GLU A 41 9.52 -30.01 -9.99
N ARG A 42 10.16 -30.06 -8.81
CA ARG A 42 10.08 -29.02 -7.78
C ARG A 42 11.46 -28.50 -7.39
N ALA A 43 11.67 -27.19 -7.52
CA ALA A 43 12.70 -26.46 -6.78
C ALA A 43 12.11 -26.02 -5.44
N GLY A 44 12.65 -26.54 -4.34
CA GLY A 44 12.20 -26.25 -2.97
C GLY A 44 13.28 -25.57 -2.14
N PHE A 45 12.94 -24.44 -1.50
CA PHE A 45 13.85 -23.69 -0.61
C PHE A 45 13.20 -23.46 0.75
N TYR A 46 13.77 -24.00 1.83
CA TYR A 46 13.13 -23.98 3.15
C TYR A 46 14.16 -23.80 4.26
N ASN A 47 13.74 -23.15 5.34
CA ASN A 47 14.43 -22.96 6.62
C ASN A 47 15.74 -22.16 6.57
N GLU A 48 16.22 -21.76 5.39
CA GLU A 48 17.41 -20.94 5.22
C GLU A 48 17.38 -20.11 3.92
N GLY A 49 18.10 -18.99 3.92
CA GLY A 49 18.28 -18.18 2.72
C GLY A 49 19.21 -18.87 1.70
N CYS A 50 18.94 -18.71 0.41
CA CYS A 50 19.79 -19.22 -0.66
C CYS A 50 20.37 -18.09 -1.52
N ASP A 51 21.54 -18.30 -2.09
CA ASP A 51 22.12 -17.38 -3.08
C ASP A 51 21.45 -17.51 -4.46
N TYR A 52 21.67 -16.52 -5.33
CA TYR A 52 20.99 -16.42 -6.60
C TYR A 52 21.38 -17.59 -7.52
N GLU A 53 22.64 -17.98 -7.51
CA GLU A 53 23.23 -19.01 -8.34
C GLU A 53 22.62 -20.37 -8.01
N THR A 54 22.46 -20.68 -6.73
CA THR A 54 21.79 -21.88 -6.22
C THR A 54 20.32 -21.89 -6.60
N ILE A 55 19.64 -20.75 -6.50
CA ILE A 55 18.24 -20.64 -6.90
C ILE A 55 18.09 -20.86 -8.41
N ALA A 56 18.91 -20.19 -9.21
CA ALA A 56 18.90 -20.28 -10.65
C ALA A 56 19.22 -21.70 -11.13
N ASP A 57 20.19 -22.37 -10.52
CA ASP A 57 20.57 -23.74 -10.86
C ASP A 57 19.45 -24.73 -10.58
N ARG A 58 18.92 -24.72 -9.34
CA ARG A 58 17.86 -25.65 -8.95
C ARG A 58 16.57 -25.40 -9.72
N CYS A 59 16.34 -24.19 -10.21
CA CYS A 59 15.19 -23.83 -11.03
C CYS A 59 15.42 -23.97 -12.55
N ARG A 60 16.53 -24.57 -13.01
CA ARG A 60 16.79 -24.77 -14.47
C ARG A 60 15.82 -25.75 -15.14
N ALA A 61 15.42 -26.80 -14.41
CA ALA A 61 14.61 -27.92 -14.93
C ALA A 61 13.21 -28.10 -14.32
N PRO A 62 12.91 -27.69 -13.07
CA PRO A 62 11.61 -27.98 -12.47
C PRO A 62 10.49 -27.07 -12.99
N LEU A 63 9.29 -27.64 -13.02
CA LEU A 63 8.04 -26.97 -13.40
C LEU A 63 7.49 -26.08 -12.27
N PHE A 64 7.87 -26.37 -11.03
CA PHE A 64 7.33 -25.71 -9.84
C PHE A 64 8.45 -25.16 -8.93
N LEU A 65 8.37 -23.88 -8.60
CA LEU A 65 9.19 -23.23 -7.58
C LEU A 65 8.36 -23.09 -6.30
N ASN A 66 8.90 -23.55 -5.18
CA ASN A 66 8.31 -23.41 -3.86
C ASN A 66 9.37 -22.98 -2.84
N PHE A 67 9.04 -22.01 -1.99
CA PHE A 67 9.94 -21.49 -0.97
C PHE A 67 9.17 -20.98 0.25
N ASP A 68 9.80 -20.95 1.42
CA ASP A 68 9.25 -20.31 2.62
C ASP A 68 9.77 -18.88 2.83
N ASP A 69 9.31 -18.23 3.90
CA ASP A 69 9.72 -16.87 4.29
C ASP A 69 11.23 -16.72 4.42
N MET A 70 11.91 -17.73 4.96
CA MET A 70 13.35 -17.66 5.22
C MET A 70 14.13 -17.70 3.91
N ALA A 71 13.63 -18.44 2.92
CA ALA A 71 14.17 -18.47 1.57
C ALA A 71 13.81 -17.24 0.73
N PHE A 72 12.85 -16.41 1.13
CA PHE A 72 12.43 -15.19 0.40
C PHE A 72 13.35 -13.97 0.66
N ASN A 73 14.63 -14.14 0.39
CA ASN A 73 15.68 -13.12 0.54
C ASN A 73 15.92 -12.31 -0.75
N ASP A 74 16.91 -11.41 -0.75
CA ASP A 74 17.24 -10.55 -1.90
C ASP A 74 17.61 -11.34 -3.16
N ALA A 75 18.26 -12.49 -3.00
CA ALA A 75 18.59 -13.37 -4.11
C ALA A 75 17.34 -14.00 -4.75
N MET A 76 16.38 -14.46 -3.95
CA MET A 76 15.08 -14.96 -4.44
C MET A 76 14.27 -13.85 -5.11
N ARG A 77 14.24 -12.63 -4.53
CA ARG A 77 13.58 -11.47 -5.16
C ARG A 77 14.20 -11.13 -6.51
N ARG A 78 15.53 -11.14 -6.61
CA ARG A 78 16.25 -10.93 -7.86
C ARG A 78 15.90 -12.00 -8.89
N TYR A 79 15.96 -13.28 -8.51
CA TYR A 79 15.60 -14.40 -9.39
C TYR A 79 14.18 -14.27 -9.96
N LEU A 80 13.19 -13.99 -9.10
CA LEU A 80 11.80 -13.84 -9.51
C LEU A 80 11.57 -12.63 -10.42
N SER A 81 12.28 -11.53 -10.18
CA SER A 81 12.18 -10.31 -10.99
C SER A 81 12.76 -10.51 -12.39
N GLU A 82 13.90 -11.18 -12.49
CA GLU A 82 14.59 -11.40 -13.77
C GLU A 82 13.89 -12.48 -14.61
N ARG A 83 13.35 -13.54 -13.99
CA ARG A 83 12.78 -14.69 -14.71
C ARG A 83 11.28 -14.59 -14.99
N PHE A 84 10.55 -13.85 -14.18
CA PHE A 84 9.11 -13.64 -14.36
C PHE A 84 8.78 -12.13 -14.39
N PRO A 85 9.35 -11.36 -15.34
CA PRO A 85 9.26 -9.90 -15.34
C PRO A 85 7.84 -9.39 -15.61
N THR A 86 7.00 -10.19 -16.27
CA THR A 86 5.64 -9.81 -16.63
C THR A 86 4.67 -10.05 -15.47
N PRO A 87 3.86 -9.05 -15.08
CA PRO A 87 2.81 -9.24 -14.10
C PRO A 87 1.83 -10.34 -14.54
N CYS A 88 1.45 -11.21 -13.61
CA CYS A 88 0.46 -12.23 -13.86
C CYS A 88 -0.90 -11.60 -14.17
N ILE A 89 -1.81 -12.39 -14.73
CA ILE A 89 -3.14 -11.88 -15.12
C ILE A 89 -4.01 -11.46 -13.91
N TYR A 90 -3.61 -11.71 -12.67
CA TYR A 90 -4.25 -11.11 -11.48
C TYR A 90 -3.71 -9.71 -11.21
N GLU A 91 -2.38 -9.53 -11.24
CA GLU A 91 -1.72 -8.22 -11.19
C GLU A 91 -2.20 -7.30 -12.34
N ARG A 92 -2.45 -7.86 -13.54
CA ARG A 92 -3.02 -7.12 -14.69
C ARG A 92 -4.49 -6.74 -14.54
N ARG A 93 -5.32 -7.58 -13.92
CA ARG A 93 -6.76 -7.28 -13.74
C ARG A 93 -7.03 -6.13 -12.79
N VAL A 94 -6.12 -5.87 -11.85
CA VAL A 94 -6.17 -4.65 -11.02
C VAL A 94 -5.91 -3.40 -11.88
N HIS A 95 -5.06 -3.49 -12.91
CA HIS A 95 -4.83 -2.41 -13.86
C HIS A 95 -6.01 -2.15 -14.81
N GLU A 96 -6.66 -3.21 -15.32
CA GLU A 96 -7.78 -3.07 -16.28
C GLU A 96 -9.07 -2.55 -15.64
N ARG A 97 -9.35 -2.86 -14.36
CA ARG A 97 -10.54 -2.34 -13.65
C ARG A 97 -10.49 -0.82 -13.46
N VAL A 98 -9.29 -0.25 -13.34
CA VAL A 98 -9.08 1.21 -13.18
C VAL A 98 -9.43 1.96 -14.47
N ASP A 99 -9.16 1.39 -15.64
CA ASP A 99 -9.51 2.00 -16.93
C ASP A 99 -11.02 1.91 -17.24
N SER A 100 -11.72 0.88 -16.75
CA SER A 100 -13.16 0.73 -16.96
C SER A 100 -14.02 1.75 -16.20
N GLY A 101 -13.49 2.37 -15.13
CA GLY A 101 -14.15 3.44 -14.37
C GLY A 101 -14.21 4.79 -15.10
N ARG A 102 -13.61 4.90 -16.30
CA ARG A 102 -13.55 6.14 -17.10
C ARG A 102 -14.61 6.26 -18.21
N ARG A 103 -15.58 5.34 -18.33
CA ARG A 103 -16.66 5.47 -19.33
C ARG A 103 -17.91 6.14 -18.78
N SER A 104 -17.93 7.46 -18.97
CA SER A 104 -19.08 8.34 -19.26
C SER A 104 -20.37 8.16 -18.46
N VAL A 105 -20.60 9.06 -17.49
CA VAL A 105 -21.94 9.58 -17.21
C VAL A 105 -22.23 10.62 -18.29
N ALA A 106 -23.08 10.28 -19.26
CA ALA A 106 -23.67 11.24 -20.18
C ALA A 106 -25.03 11.67 -19.61
N THR A 107 -25.07 12.87 -19.04
CA THR A 107 -26.32 13.60 -18.80
C THR A 107 -26.76 14.23 -20.12
N GLY A 108 -27.90 13.81 -20.65
CA GLY A 108 -28.59 14.51 -21.72
C GLY A 108 -29.66 15.40 -21.12
N GLU A 109 -29.71 16.66 -21.55
CA GLU A 109 -30.92 17.45 -21.73
C GLU A 109 -30.58 18.74 -22.51
N ASP A 110 -31.15 18.82 -23.71
CA ASP A 110 -31.77 19.94 -24.43
C ASP A 110 -31.08 21.31 -24.67
N GLY A 111 -31.16 21.77 -25.93
CA GLY A 111 -31.20 23.21 -26.23
C GLY A 111 -30.56 23.72 -27.53
N GLU A 112 -31.26 23.53 -28.66
CA GLU A 112 -31.48 24.52 -29.74
C GLU A 112 -30.33 25.07 -30.63
N THR A 113 -30.74 25.69 -31.75
CA THR A 113 -30.19 25.61 -33.11
C THR A 113 -29.31 26.78 -33.62
N THR A 114 -28.48 26.44 -34.62
CA THR A 114 -28.03 27.23 -35.81
C THR A 114 -27.06 28.42 -35.66
N THR A 115 -25.85 28.31 -36.22
CA THR A 115 -25.46 28.84 -37.55
C THR A 115 -23.98 28.59 -37.87
N THR A 116 -23.70 28.44 -39.17
CA THR A 116 -22.46 27.99 -39.82
C THR A 116 -21.42 29.09 -40.04
N GLU A 117 -20.12 28.79 -39.90
CA GLU A 117 -19.05 29.11 -40.86
C GLU A 117 -17.73 28.36 -40.54
N PRO A 118 -16.84 28.09 -41.52
CA PRO A 118 -15.80 27.06 -41.42
C PRO A 118 -14.42 27.64 -41.07
N HIS A 119 -13.78 27.12 -40.02
CA HIS A 119 -12.37 27.40 -39.76
C HIS A 119 -11.54 26.16 -39.39
N ALA A 120 -10.45 26.06 -40.14
CA ALA A 120 -9.13 25.53 -39.77
C ALA A 120 -9.06 24.07 -39.29
N THR A 121 -8.45 23.25 -40.14
CA THR A 121 -7.88 21.94 -39.83
C THR A 121 -7.03 22.01 -38.57
N ASN A 122 -7.59 21.51 -37.47
CA ASN A 122 -6.91 21.37 -36.20
C ASN A 122 -6.03 20.11 -36.29
N ALA A 123 -4.73 20.29 -36.52
CA ALA A 123 -3.75 19.25 -36.34
C ALA A 123 -3.75 18.86 -34.86
N THR A 124 -4.34 17.71 -34.54
CA THR A 124 -4.28 17.08 -33.22
C THR A 124 -2.83 16.89 -32.83
N ARG A 125 -2.36 17.74 -31.91
CA ARG A 125 -1.11 17.56 -31.18
C ARG A 125 -1.29 16.29 -30.33
N PRO A 126 -0.43 15.26 -30.46
CA PRO A 126 -0.57 14.07 -29.64
C PRO A 126 -0.42 14.47 -28.17
N GLU A 127 -1.35 14.01 -27.34
CA GLU A 127 -1.22 14.10 -25.88
C GLU A 127 0.10 13.46 -25.45
N PRO A 128 0.79 14.02 -24.44
CA PRO A 128 2.06 13.45 -24.00
C PRO A 128 1.82 12.03 -23.50
N GLU A 129 2.48 11.05 -24.12
CA GLU A 129 2.53 9.68 -23.65
C GLU A 129 2.87 9.67 -22.16
N CYS A 130 1.93 9.18 -21.34
CA CYS A 130 2.14 8.90 -19.94
C CYS A 130 3.31 7.91 -19.84
N ARG A 131 4.49 8.39 -19.43
CA ARG A 131 5.62 7.52 -19.11
C ARG A 131 5.17 6.61 -17.97
N GLN A 132 4.78 5.38 -18.30
CA GLN A 132 4.48 4.35 -17.31
C GLN A 132 5.76 4.13 -16.50
N GLY A 133 5.81 4.67 -15.29
CA GLY A 133 6.89 4.37 -14.36
C GLY A 133 6.91 2.87 -14.09
N THR A 134 8.10 2.27 -14.10
CA THR A 134 8.25 0.86 -13.76
C THR A 134 7.85 0.65 -12.29
N ILE A 135 6.68 0.04 -12.05
CA ILE A 135 6.30 -0.42 -10.72
C ILE A 135 7.34 -1.45 -10.28
N LEU A 136 8.09 -1.14 -9.24
CA LEU A 136 9.07 -2.07 -8.68
C LEU A 136 8.33 -3.20 -7.98
N ARG A 137 8.42 -4.40 -8.56
CA ARG A 137 7.77 -5.61 -8.04
C ARG A 137 8.13 -5.89 -6.58
N PHE A 138 9.37 -5.58 -6.20
CA PHE A 138 9.85 -5.63 -4.84
C PHE A 138 10.40 -4.24 -4.47
N PRO A 139 9.62 -3.43 -3.74
CA PRO A 139 10.08 -2.15 -3.23
C PRO A 139 11.37 -2.34 -2.41
N PRO A 140 12.39 -1.47 -2.57
CA PRO A 140 13.58 -1.53 -1.74
C PRO A 140 13.21 -1.39 -0.26
N VAL A 141 13.89 -2.15 0.59
CA VAL A 141 13.76 -2.04 2.05
C VAL A 141 14.68 -0.93 2.53
N ILE A 142 14.12 0.14 3.12
CA ILE A 142 14.89 1.31 3.56
C ILE A 142 15.08 1.37 5.08
N MET A 143 14.37 0.53 5.83
CA MET A 143 14.50 0.39 7.28
C MET A 143 14.02 -0.99 7.72
N LYS A 144 14.46 -1.47 8.89
CA LYS A 144 14.10 -2.79 9.42
C LYS A 144 12.62 -2.88 9.76
N ASP A 145 12.10 -1.87 10.46
CA ASP A 145 10.69 -1.78 10.85
C ASP A 145 10.27 -0.32 11.01
N ARG A 146 8.96 -0.05 11.02
CA ARG A 146 8.36 1.29 11.11
C ARG A 146 8.81 2.07 12.34
N GLY A 147 9.28 1.40 13.38
CA GLY A 147 9.82 2.07 14.56
C GLY A 147 11.08 2.88 14.33
N GLN A 148 11.81 2.59 13.26
CA GLN A 148 13.00 3.35 12.87
C GLN A 148 12.64 4.61 12.07
N MET A 149 11.36 4.84 11.78
CA MET A 149 10.93 5.97 10.96
C MET A 149 11.39 7.31 11.52
N GLY A 150 11.34 7.53 12.84
CA GLY A 150 11.78 8.81 13.43
C GLY A 150 13.26 9.09 13.22
N GLU A 151 14.12 8.08 13.39
CA GLU A 151 15.56 8.16 13.12
C GLU A 151 15.84 8.36 11.62
N PHE A 152 15.10 7.65 10.77
CA PHE A 152 15.16 7.80 9.32
C PHE A 152 14.81 9.24 8.89
N LEU A 153 13.68 9.79 9.33
CA LEU A 153 13.28 11.17 9.03
C LEU A 153 14.33 12.20 9.48
N ASN A 154 14.88 12.01 10.69
CA ASN A 154 15.97 12.87 11.19
C ASN A 154 17.19 12.83 10.25
N SER A 155 17.56 11.65 9.73
CA SER A 155 18.69 11.49 8.81
C SER A 155 18.47 12.20 7.46
N GLN A 156 17.21 12.41 7.08
CA GLN A 156 16.82 13.12 5.87
C GLN A 156 16.71 14.65 6.09
N GLY A 157 16.99 15.14 7.31
CA GLY A 157 16.80 16.55 7.67
C GLY A 157 15.33 16.96 7.75
N LEU A 158 14.43 15.99 7.90
CA LEU A 158 12.99 16.20 7.98
C LEU A 158 12.57 16.43 9.44
N CYS A 159 12.79 17.64 9.93
CA CYS A 159 12.53 18.06 11.32
C CYS A 159 11.46 19.16 11.46
N GLY A 160 10.56 19.29 10.49
CA GLY A 160 9.44 20.24 10.47
C GLY A 160 8.14 19.69 11.07
N GLU A 161 7.03 19.90 10.38
CA GLU A 161 5.70 19.37 10.73
C GLU A 161 5.49 17.99 10.08
N GLY A 162 4.84 17.07 10.79
CA GLY A 162 4.46 15.77 10.25
C GLY A 162 3.03 15.43 10.63
N VAL A 163 2.39 14.56 9.85
CA VAL A 163 1.02 14.10 10.13
C VAL A 163 0.99 12.58 10.22
N GLU A 164 0.23 12.05 11.17
CA GLU A 164 -0.22 10.66 11.22
C GLU A 164 -1.75 10.66 11.10
N VAL A 165 -2.29 9.91 10.14
CA VAL A 165 -3.72 9.73 9.91
C VAL A 165 -4.09 8.30 10.26
N GLY A 166 -5.01 8.13 11.21
CA GLY A 166 -5.30 6.83 11.84
C GLY A 166 -4.36 6.59 13.02
N VAL A 167 -4.73 7.15 14.17
CA VAL A 167 -3.88 7.20 15.37
C VAL A 167 -4.25 6.09 16.34
N ALA A 168 -5.53 5.67 16.35
CA ALA A 168 -6.09 4.72 17.28
C ALA A 168 -5.74 5.08 18.74
N SER A 169 -5.02 4.21 19.46
CA SER A 169 -4.61 4.47 20.85
C SER A 169 -3.29 5.24 20.99
N GLY A 170 -2.69 5.72 19.89
CA GLY A 170 -1.48 6.55 19.89
C GLY A 170 -0.16 5.79 20.07
N VAL A 171 -0.15 4.46 19.91
CA VAL A 171 1.05 3.62 20.10
C VAL A 171 2.15 3.98 19.09
N PHE A 172 1.80 4.13 17.81
CA PHE A 172 2.76 4.48 16.78
C PHE A 172 3.22 5.94 16.93
N SER A 173 2.29 6.88 17.15
CA SER A 173 2.60 8.28 17.47
C SER A 173 3.61 8.42 18.61
N GLU A 174 3.40 7.71 19.73
CA GLU A 174 4.30 7.73 20.88
C GLU A 174 5.69 7.20 20.51
N ARG A 175 5.76 6.11 19.73
CA ARG A 175 7.03 5.52 19.28
C ARG A 175 7.79 6.47 18.35
N LEU A 176 7.07 7.14 17.45
CA LEU A 176 7.64 8.11 16.53
C LEU A 176 8.19 9.33 17.27
N LEU A 177 7.42 9.91 18.19
CA LEU A 177 7.84 11.09 18.97
C LEU A 177 9.01 10.84 19.92
N LYS A 178 9.24 9.59 20.35
CA LYS A 178 10.44 9.23 21.13
C LYS A 178 11.76 9.42 20.37
N THR A 179 11.74 9.33 19.04
CA THR A 179 12.96 9.34 18.22
C THR A 179 13.00 10.48 17.22
N TRP A 180 11.87 10.86 16.64
CA TRP A 180 11.76 11.97 15.69
C TRP A 180 11.98 13.31 16.38
N LYS A 181 12.83 14.17 15.79
CA LYS A 181 13.22 15.49 16.32
C LYS A 181 12.49 16.64 15.63
N GLY A 182 11.39 16.34 14.93
CA GLY A 182 10.61 17.36 14.23
C GLY A 182 9.92 18.36 15.12
N ARG A 183 9.46 19.48 14.58
CA ARG A 183 8.76 20.52 15.35
C ARG A 183 7.49 19.98 16.00
N ARG A 184 6.60 19.35 15.24
CA ARG A 184 5.34 18.83 15.78
C ARG A 184 4.71 17.73 14.90
N LEU A 185 4.09 16.76 15.58
CA LEU A 185 3.29 15.69 14.98
C LEU A 185 1.80 16.02 15.12
N HIS A 186 1.09 16.07 14.01
CA HIS A 186 -0.36 16.21 13.96
C HIS A 186 -0.99 14.81 13.91
N CYS A 187 -1.64 14.42 14.99
CA CYS A 187 -2.33 13.15 15.15
C CYS A 187 -3.79 13.31 14.74
N VAL A 188 -4.16 12.79 13.56
CA VAL A 188 -5.49 12.91 12.95
C VAL A 188 -6.23 11.58 13.04
N ASP A 189 -7.38 11.56 13.71
CA ASP A 189 -8.26 10.40 13.78
C ASP A 189 -9.67 10.88 14.15
N PRO A 190 -10.76 10.37 13.56
CA PRO A 190 -12.10 10.76 13.97
C PRO A 190 -12.46 10.24 15.37
N TRP A 191 -11.87 9.13 15.82
CA TRP A 191 -12.29 8.35 16.99
C TRP A 191 -13.81 8.23 17.06
N SER A 192 -14.39 7.75 15.97
CA SER A 192 -15.83 7.60 15.81
C SER A 192 -16.13 6.25 15.18
N ALA A 193 -17.15 5.57 15.70
CA ALA A 193 -17.71 4.40 15.05
C ALA A 193 -18.32 4.85 13.72
N VAL A 194 -17.88 4.26 12.62
CA VAL A 194 -18.42 4.57 11.28
C VAL A 194 -19.41 3.46 10.93
N ASP A 195 -20.69 3.74 11.10
CA ASP A 195 -21.76 2.76 10.85
C ASP A 195 -22.23 2.74 9.38
N ASP A 196 -21.88 3.76 8.58
CA ASP A 196 -22.51 4.02 7.27
C ASP A 196 -21.67 3.64 6.04
N ASP A 197 -20.43 3.16 6.21
CA ASP A 197 -19.60 2.71 5.08
C ASP A 197 -19.59 1.17 4.97
N PRO A 198 -20.38 0.57 4.08
CA PRO A 198 -20.44 -0.89 3.93
C PRO A 198 -19.13 -1.51 3.44
N ASN A 199 -18.20 -0.69 2.92
CA ASN A 199 -16.88 -1.15 2.49
C ASN A 199 -15.84 -1.07 3.61
N TYR A 200 -16.16 -0.43 4.74
CA TYR A 200 -15.26 -0.35 5.89
C TYR A 200 -15.35 -1.61 6.76
N ILE A 201 -14.88 -2.72 6.19
CA ILE A 201 -14.76 -4.01 6.87
C ILE A 201 -13.38 -4.05 7.54
N ASP A 202 -13.30 -3.50 8.75
CA ASP A 202 -12.07 -3.46 9.54
C ASP A 202 -12.37 -3.79 11.01
N ARG A 203 -11.55 -4.63 11.64
CA ARG A 203 -11.69 -4.99 13.07
C ARG A 203 -11.57 -3.77 14.00
N LEU A 204 -10.96 -2.69 13.52
CA LEU A 204 -10.76 -1.44 14.25
C LEU A 204 -11.97 -0.51 14.17
N ASN A 205 -12.99 -0.83 13.35
CA ASN A 205 -14.31 -0.20 13.46
C ASN A 205 -15.02 -0.76 14.70
N VAL A 206 -14.74 -0.17 15.85
CA VAL A 206 -15.19 -0.64 17.16
C VAL A 206 -16.34 0.22 17.67
N SER A 207 -16.94 -0.15 18.80
CA SER A 207 -17.97 0.69 19.42
C SER A 207 -17.45 2.09 19.72
N GLN A 208 -18.34 3.08 19.70
CA GLN A 208 -18.00 4.47 20.04
C GLN A 208 -17.32 4.57 21.41
N GLU A 209 -17.76 3.80 22.41
CA GLU A 209 -17.13 3.73 23.73
C GLU A 209 -15.66 3.27 23.65
N THR A 210 -15.36 2.32 22.75
CA THR A 210 -13.98 1.86 22.53
C THR A 210 -13.15 2.92 21.80
N HIS A 211 -13.73 3.65 20.84
CA HIS A 211 -13.07 4.79 20.23
C HIS A 211 -12.77 5.91 21.24
N ASP A 212 -13.69 6.21 22.16
CA ASP A 212 -13.48 7.20 23.22
C ASP A 212 -12.36 6.76 24.18
N ARG A 213 -12.30 5.47 24.52
CA ARG A 213 -11.18 4.88 25.28
C ARG A 213 -9.86 4.99 24.53
N ASN A 214 -9.84 4.73 23.22
CA ASN A 214 -8.65 4.87 22.38
C ASN A 214 -8.18 6.33 22.31
N HIS A 215 -9.09 7.29 22.15
CA HIS A 215 -8.79 8.72 22.18
C HIS A 215 -8.17 9.14 23.51
N ALA A 216 -8.79 8.77 24.63
CA ALA A 216 -8.27 9.07 25.96
C ALA A 216 -6.87 8.48 26.18
N GLU A 217 -6.63 7.26 25.69
CA GLU A 217 -5.32 6.61 25.75
C GLU A 217 -4.28 7.30 24.87
N ALA A 218 -4.65 7.75 23.66
CA ALA A 218 -3.76 8.52 22.79
C ALA A 218 -3.35 9.84 23.46
N VAL A 219 -4.30 10.60 24.01
CA VAL A 219 -4.02 11.82 24.78
C VAL A 219 -3.06 11.53 25.93
N ARG A 220 -3.31 10.46 26.70
CA ARG A 220 -2.48 10.07 27.85
C ARG A 220 -1.06 9.68 27.46
N ARG A 221 -0.87 8.97 26.35
CA ARG A 221 0.48 8.62 25.85
C ARG A 221 1.24 9.84 25.38
N LEU A 222 0.55 10.74 24.69
CA LEU A 222 1.15 11.88 24.03
C LEU A 222 1.44 13.04 24.99
N SER A 223 0.78 13.11 26.15
CA SER A 223 0.98 14.20 27.12
C SER A 223 2.43 14.38 27.58
N ALA A 224 3.26 13.35 27.50
CA ALA A 224 4.68 13.40 27.85
C ALA A 224 5.54 14.23 26.86
N PHE A 225 5.01 14.56 25.67
CA PHE A 225 5.76 15.25 24.61
C PHE A 225 5.44 16.75 24.49
N ALA A 226 4.73 17.32 25.47
CA ALA A 226 4.44 18.75 25.56
C ALA A 226 3.87 19.34 24.25
N ASP A 227 4.54 20.31 23.63
CA ASP A 227 4.10 21.04 22.43
C ASP A 227 4.46 20.36 21.10
N ARG A 228 5.11 19.20 21.16
CA ARG A 228 5.55 18.40 20.02
C ARG A 228 4.42 17.62 19.34
N TYR A 229 3.19 17.70 19.82
CA TYR A 229 2.03 17.05 19.20
C TYR A 229 0.79 17.95 19.18
N ALA A 230 -0.13 17.66 18.27
CA ALA A 230 -1.48 18.22 18.24
C ALA A 230 -2.47 17.13 17.84
N ILE A 231 -3.59 17.03 18.57
CA ILE A 231 -4.64 16.04 18.29
C ILE A 231 -5.76 16.72 17.49
N HIS A 232 -6.18 16.07 16.41
CA HIS A 232 -7.24 16.50 15.52
C HIS A 232 -8.31 15.41 15.47
N ARG A 233 -9.39 15.60 16.23
CA ARG A 233 -10.53 14.67 16.28
C ARG A 233 -11.50 14.91 15.13
N VAL A 234 -11.04 14.65 13.92
CA VAL A 234 -11.79 14.90 12.66
C VAL A 234 -11.42 13.84 11.62
N ALA A 235 -12.22 13.73 10.56
CA ALA A 235 -11.91 12.84 9.44
C ALA A 235 -10.67 13.31 8.65
N SER A 236 -9.99 12.37 7.98
CA SER A 236 -8.79 12.63 7.17
C SER A 236 -8.97 13.80 6.17
N ARG A 237 -10.08 13.80 5.42
CA ARG A 237 -10.42 14.86 4.45
C ARG A 237 -10.55 16.24 5.07
N GLU A 238 -11.21 16.32 6.22
CA GLU A 238 -11.40 17.58 6.93
C GLU A 238 -10.07 18.11 7.45
N ALA A 239 -9.24 17.24 8.03
CA ALA A 239 -7.91 17.62 8.47
C ALA A 239 -7.04 18.11 7.30
N ALA A 240 -6.97 17.36 6.20
CA ALA A 240 -6.16 17.70 5.04
C ALA A 240 -6.47 19.10 4.48
N ALA A 241 -7.75 19.52 4.51
CA ALA A 241 -8.18 20.84 4.05
C ALA A 241 -7.62 22.00 4.89
N THR A 242 -7.17 21.75 6.13
CA THR A 242 -6.61 22.78 7.03
C THR A 242 -5.11 23.00 6.85
N PHE A 243 -4.41 22.10 6.15
CA PHE A 243 -2.97 22.22 5.90
C PHE A 243 -2.69 22.93 4.59
N ALA A 244 -1.70 23.83 4.61
CA ALA A 244 -1.20 24.46 3.40
C ALA A 244 -0.43 23.47 2.53
N ASP A 245 -0.43 23.68 1.22
CA ASP A 245 0.39 22.89 0.31
C ASP A 245 1.88 23.09 0.62
N SER A 246 2.69 22.05 0.41
CA SER A 246 4.13 22.07 0.67
C SER A 246 4.54 22.53 2.08
N SER A 247 3.71 22.26 3.10
CA SER A 247 3.94 22.69 4.49
C SER A 247 4.43 21.58 5.42
N LEU A 248 4.29 20.32 5.00
CA LEU A 248 4.61 19.14 5.80
C LEU A 248 5.89 18.45 5.32
N ASP A 249 6.66 17.92 6.26
CA ASP A 249 7.83 17.08 5.99
C ASP A 249 7.44 15.65 5.61
N PHE A 250 6.37 15.14 6.25
CA PHE A 250 5.80 13.86 5.90
C PHE A 250 4.32 13.75 6.28
N VAL A 251 3.63 12.80 5.64
CA VAL A 251 2.32 12.29 6.08
C VAL A 251 2.41 10.77 6.15
N TYR A 252 1.91 10.17 7.22
CA TYR A 252 1.83 8.73 7.44
C TYR A 252 0.36 8.27 7.51
N LEU A 253 -0.05 7.38 6.62
CA LEU A 253 -1.44 6.91 6.47
C LEU A 253 -1.61 5.49 7.04
N ASP A 254 -2.41 5.33 8.10
CA ASP A 254 -2.72 4.07 8.81
C ASP A 254 -4.22 4.04 9.19
N ALA A 255 -5.08 4.44 8.25
CA ALA A 255 -6.51 4.67 8.48
C ALA A 255 -7.41 3.59 7.87
N ARG A 256 -7.98 3.83 6.68
CA ARG A 256 -8.88 2.90 5.98
C ARG A 256 -8.14 2.16 4.89
N HIS A 257 -8.33 0.84 4.81
CA HIS A 257 -7.51 -0.04 4.00
C HIS A 257 -8.09 -0.44 2.64
N TYR A 258 -9.29 0.03 2.30
CA TYR A 258 -9.92 -0.24 1.00
C TYR A 258 -9.51 0.79 -0.07
N ALA A 259 -9.50 0.38 -1.34
CA ALA A 259 -8.83 1.12 -2.42
C ALA A 259 -9.34 2.56 -2.62
N ALA A 260 -10.65 2.79 -2.46
CA ALA A 260 -11.21 4.12 -2.65
C ALA A 260 -10.77 5.12 -1.57
N ALA A 261 -10.71 4.71 -0.29
CA ALA A 261 -10.21 5.55 0.79
C ALA A 261 -8.70 5.77 0.70
N VAL A 262 -7.92 4.72 0.40
CA VAL A 262 -6.48 4.85 0.21
C VAL A 262 -6.18 5.84 -0.92
N ARG A 263 -6.91 5.76 -2.05
CA ARG A 263 -6.76 6.71 -3.16
C ARG A 263 -7.11 8.15 -2.76
N GLU A 264 -8.22 8.32 -2.05
CA GLU A 264 -8.64 9.62 -1.53
C GLU A 264 -7.55 10.24 -0.64
N ASP A 265 -6.99 9.48 0.32
CA ASP A 265 -5.94 9.97 1.19
C ASP A 265 -4.64 10.30 0.42
N LEU A 266 -4.24 9.46 -0.54
CA LEU A 266 -3.08 9.73 -1.39
C LEU A 266 -3.23 11.06 -2.17
N GLU A 267 -4.42 11.33 -2.72
CA GLU A 267 -4.71 12.54 -3.49
C GLU A 267 -4.81 13.79 -2.61
N LEU A 268 -5.36 13.67 -1.40
CA LEU A 268 -5.52 14.79 -0.46
C LEU A 268 -4.21 15.21 0.19
N TRP A 269 -3.37 14.24 0.58
CA TRP A 269 -2.20 14.50 1.42
C TRP A 269 -0.91 14.73 0.63
N ALA A 270 -0.77 14.16 -0.57
CA ALA A 270 0.44 14.37 -1.38
C ALA A 270 0.79 15.85 -1.63
N PRO A 271 -0.16 16.74 -1.98
CA PRO A 271 0.13 18.17 -2.20
C PRO A 271 0.59 18.92 -0.93
N LYS A 272 0.26 18.40 0.25
CA LYS A 272 0.58 19.02 1.55
C LYS A 272 2.04 18.84 1.94
N ILE A 273 2.71 17.85 1.36
CA ILE A 273 4.09 17.52 1.63
C ILE A 273 5.00 18.36 0.74
N ARG A 274 6.05 18.95 1.33
CA ARG A 274 7.06 19.72 0.60
C ARG A 274 7.96 18.82 -0.24
N GLY A 275 8.65 19.43 -1.20
CA GLY A 275 9.68 18.73 -1.98
C GLY A 275 10.76 18.09 -1.11
N GLY A 276 11.10 16.85 -1.43
CA GLY A 276 12.00 15.99 -0.66
C GLY A 276 11.38 15.32 0.58
N GLY A 277 10.11 15.62 0.91
CA GLY A 277 9.35 14.98 1.97
C GLY A 277 8.82 13.59 1.61
N PHE A 278 8.15 12.93 2.56
CA PHE A 278 7.63 11.57 2.37
C PHE A 278 6.11 11.48 2.54
N LEU A 279 5.47 10.83 1.58
CA LEU A 279 4.15 10.22 1.78
C LEU A 279 4.39 8.76 2.14
N ALA A 280 3.90 8.33 3.30
CA ALA A 280 4.11 6.99 3.82
C ALA A 280 2.81 6.43 4.39
N GLY A 281 2.80 5.14 4.71
CA GLY A 281 1.66 4.52 5.39
C GLY A 281 1.94 3.09 5.79
N HIS A 282 0.98 2.46 6.47
CA HIS A 282 1.08 1.09 6.97
C HIS A 282 0.37 0.09 6.06
N ASP A 283 0.32 -1.17 6.50
CA ASP A 283 -0.47 -2.26 5.91
C ASP A 283 -0.29 -2.40 4.39
N TYR A 284 0.95 -2.29 3.91
CA TYR A 284 1.31 -2.40 2.50
C TYR A 284 1.15 -3.84 1.98
N LEU A 285 -0.11 -4.25 1.80
CA LEU A 285 -0.54 -5.53 1.28
C LEU A 285 -1.95 -5.43 0.68
N ASP A 286 -2.32 -6.45 -0.09
CA ASP A 286 -3.68 -6.67 -0.56
C ASP A 286 -4.16 -8.05 -0.09
N GLY A 287 -5.42 -8.16 0.34
CA GLY A 287 -6.00 -9.44 0.73
C GLY A 287 -7.25 -9.32 1.59
N ILE A 288 -7.98 -10.43 1.69
CA ILE A 288 -9.08 -10.61 2.64
C ILE A 288 -8.52 -11.36 3.84
N LEU A 289 -8.37 -10.67 4.97
CA LEU A 289 -7.76 -11.19 6.19
C LEU A 289 -8.79 -11.19 7.33
N PRO A 290 -8.58 -11.98 8.41
CA PRO A 290 -9.47 -11.93 9.58
C PRO A 290 -9.58 -10.53 10.21
N SER A 291 -8.61 -9.65 9.96
CA SER A 291 -8.59 -8.26 10.42
C SER A 291 -9.36 -7.30 9.51
N GLY A 292 -9.71 -7.68 8.27
CA GLY A 292 -10.39 -6.81 7.33
C GLY A 292 -10.02 -7.05 5.87
N HIS A 293 -10.55 -6.20 5.00
CA HIS A 293 -10.22 -6.18 3.57
C HIS A 293 -9.16 -5.12 3.28
N PHE A 294 -8.05 -5.53 2.67
CA PHE A 294 -6.90 -4.67 2.39
C PHE A 294 -6.67 -4.57 0.88
N GLN A 295 -6.49 -3.34 0.39
CA GLN A 295 -6.18 -3.00 -1.00
C GLN A 295 -5.15 -1.86 -1.06
N VAL A 296 -4.22 -1.84 -0.11
CA VAL A 296 -3.27 -0.73 0.08
C VAL A 296 -2.16 -0.82 -0.97
N LYS A 297 -1.58 -2.01 -1.14
CA LYS A 297 -0.38 -2.19 -1.98
C LYS A 297 -0.66 -1.81 -3.42
N SER A 298 -1.67 -2.42 -4.04
CA SER A 298 -1.99 -2.13 -5.44
C SER A 298 -2.40 -0.69 -5.65
N THR A 299 -3.13 -0.09 -4.72
CA THR A 299 -3.56 1.32 -4.81
C THR A 299 -2.36 2.27 -4.76
N VAL A 300 -1.43 2.06 -3.82
CA VAL A 300 -0.19 2.84 -3.69
C VAL A 300 0.70 2.66 -4.92
N ASP A 301 0.88 1.43 -5.40
CA ASP A 301 1.73 1.13 -6.57
C ASP A 301 1.20 1.79 -7.83
N GLN A 302 -0.11 1.73 -8.06
CA GLN A 302 -0.75 2.38 -9.20
C GLN A 302 -0.66 3.89 -9.10
N TRP A 303 -0.90 4.46 -7.91
CA TRP A 303 -0.78 5.90 -7.71
C TRP A 303 0.66 6.36 -7.95
N ALA A 304 1.66 5.71 -7.35
CA ALA A 304 3.07 6.05 -7.53
C ALA A 304 3.51 5.89 -9.00
N GLY A 305 3.12 4.78 -9.66
CA GLY A 305 3.43 4.52 -11.06
C GLY A 305 2.87 5.58 -12.02
N ARG A 306 1.63 6.06 -11.79
CA ARG A 306 1.01 7.16 -12.57
C ARG A 306 1.74 8.49 -12.41
N HIS A 307 2.44 8.70 -11.29
CA HIS A 307 3.20 9.91 -11.00
C HIS A 307 4.70 9.75 -11.30
N GLY A 308 5.14 8.60 -11.80
CA GLY A 308 6.56 8.31 -12.01
C GLY A 308 7.38 8.24 -10.73
N LEU A 309 6.74 7.90 -9.61
CA LEU A 309 7.34 7.82 -8.28
C LEU A 309 7.71 6.38 -7.93
N HIS A 310 8.69 6.22 -7.05
CA HIS A 310 9.12 4.91 -6.54
C HIS A 310 8.61 4.68 -5.12
N VAL A 311 8.06 3.49 -4.90
CA VAL A 311 7.69 2.99 -3.57
C VAL A 311 8.89 2.27 -2.97
N ALA A 312 9.19 2.56 -1.70
CA ALA A 312 10.06 1.81 -0.82
C ALA A 312 9.25 1.22 0.34
N CYS A 313 9.80 0.27 1.09
CA CYS A 313 9.12 -0.33 2.23
C CYS A 313 10.01 -0.53 3.45
N SER A 314 9.41 -0.82 4.59
CA SER A 314 10.10 -1.34 5.76
C SER A 314 10.22 -2.87 5.71
N GLY A 315 11.11 -3.42 6.54
CA GLY A 315 11.56 -4.82 6.48
C GLY A 315 10.69 -5.83 7.23
N GLU A 316 9.56 -5.44 7.81
CA GLU A 316 8.67 -6.39 8.50
C GLU A 316 8.24 -7.53 7.57
N HIS A 317 8.09 -8.73 8.14
CA HIS A 317 7.63 -9.90 7.38
C HIS A 317 6.18 -9.72 6.91
N VAL A 318 5.33 -9.19 7.78
CA VAL A 318 3.91 -8.90 7.53
C VAL A 318 3.60 -7.50 8.05
N TRP A 319 2.67 -6.79 7.41
CA TRP A 319 2.28 -5.42 7.78
C TRP A 319 3.41 -4.40 7.59
N ARG A 320 4.00 -4.40 6.40
CA ARG A 320 5.04 -3.43 6.05
C ARG A 320 4.46 -2.03 5.97
N SER A 321 5.27 -1.05 6.34
CA SER A 321 5.04 0.32 5.93
C SER A 321 5.58 0.55 4.53
N TRP A 322 4.93 1.44 3.79
CA TRP A 322 5.36 1.92 2.48
C TRP A 322 5.79 3.39 2.57
N PHE A 323 6.68 3.81 1.67
CA PHE A 323 7.26 5.14 1.64
C PHE A 323 7.44 5.59 0.19
N VAL A 324 6.99 6.80 -0.12
CA VAL A 324 7.18 7.47 -1.40
C VAL A 324 7.78 8.84 -1.13
N LYS A 325 8.97 9.09 -1.69
CA LYS A 325 9.62 10.41 -1.60
C LYS A 325 9.07 11.30 -2.71
N LEU A 326 8.62 12.50 -2.35
CA LEU A 326 8.12 13.48 -3.31
C LEU A 326 9.26 14.38 -3.83
N PRO A 327 9.25 14.78 -5.11
CA PRO A 327 10.33 15.50 -5.78
C PRO A 327 10.55 16.92 -5.25
#